data_AF-A0A2J0N3Z4-F1
#
_entry.id   AF-A0A2J0N3Z4-F1
#
_cell.length_a   1.000
_cell.length_b   1.000
_cell.length_c   1.000
_cell.angle_alpha   90.00
_cell.angle_beta   90.00
_cell.angle_gamma   90.00
#
_symmetry.space_group_name_H-M   'P 1'
#
loop_
_entity.id
_entity.type
_entity.pdbx_description
1 polymer ?
#
loop_
_entity_poly.entity_id
_entity_poly.type
_entity_poly.pdbx_seq_one_letter_code
_entity_poly.pdbx_strand_id
1 'polypeptide(L)'
;MPHISSKKLKKETLNRLYGEFGKAFEKSARKSGTKLFLGNLLTRTEKIMLAKRFAVIYLLSKKVPVSYIAESLLMSYSTVFRMSLKYDIGKYSSLLKTLEENKIDVWKILEKILRAGLPPRAGRGRWKFLYEKK
;
A
#
# COMPACT_ATOMS: atom_id res chain seq x y z
N MET A 1 -1.20 7.87 -11.59
CA MET A 1 0.14 8.01 -10.99
C MET A 1 0.46 9.50 -10.91
N PRO A 2 1.32 9.97 -9.98
CA PRO A 2 1.71 11.37 -9.97
C PRO A 2 2.35 11.73 -11.31
N HIS A 3 1.99 12.89 -11.85
CA HIS A 3 2.57 13.40 -13.08
C HIS A 3 3.99 13.88 -12.77
N ILE A 4 4.99 13.31 -13.43
CA ILE A 4 6.40 13.69 -13.25
C ILE A 4 6.82 14.49 -14.48
N SER A 5 7.43 15.65 -14.25
CA SER A 5 7.96 16.51 -15.31
C SER A 5 9.00 15.78 -16.17
N SER A 6 9.02 16.07 -17.47
CA SER A 6 10.04 15.56 -18.40
C SER A 6 11.44 16.14 -18.13
N LYS A 7 11.51 17.31 -17.47
CA LYS A 7 12.78 17.94 -17.04
C LYS A 7 13.31 17.22 -15.80
N LYS A 8 14.41 16.47 -15.95
CA LYS A 8 14.98 15.63 -14.90
C LYS A 8 16.12 16.33 -14.16
N LEU A 9 16.15 16.16 -12.84
CA LEU A 9 17.30 16.52 -12.02
C LEU A 9 18.44 15.50 -12.24
N LYS A 10 19.68 15.95 -12.02
CA LYS A 10 20.84 15.04 -11.96
C LYS A 10 20.61 14.01 -10.85
N LYS A 11 20.95 12.74 -11.13
CA LYS A 11 20.71 11.60 -10.23
C LYS A 11 21.33 11.82 -8.85
N GLU A 12 22.54 12.36 -8.80
CA GLU A 12 23.26 12.68 -7.56
C GLU A 12 22.52 13.71 -6.71
N THR A 13 22.07 14.80 -7.33
CA THR A 13 21.28 15.84 -6.66
C THR A 13 19.97 15.28 -6.12
N LEU A 14 19.28 14.46 -6.91
CA LEU A 14 18.04 13.80 -6.48
C LEU A 14 18.29 12.87 -5.29
N ASN A 15 19.36 12.07 -5.32
CA ASN A 15 19.72 11.18 -4.22
C ASN A 15 20.03 11.97 -2.94
N ARG A 16 20.76 13.09 -3.05
CA ARG A 16 21.05 13.97 -1.91
C ARG A 16 19.76 14.55 -1.32
N LEU A 17 18.83 15.02 -2.16
CA LEU A 17 17.53 15.51 -1.71
C LEU A 17 16.71 14.41 -1.02
N TYR A 18 16.71 13.19 -1.55
CA TYR A 18 16.06 12.05 -0.90
C TYR A 18 16.67 11.74 0.48
N GLY A 19 17.99 11.84 0.62
CA GLY A 19 18.68 11.68 1.89
C GLY A 19 18.24 12.72 2.93
N GLU A 20 18.23 14.00 2.56
CA GLU A 20 17.78 15.08 3.46
C GLU A 20 16.30 14.97 3.82
N PHE A 21 15.46 14.56 2.87
CA PHE A 21 14.06 14.24 3.12
C PHE A 21 13.91 13.13 4.17
N GLY A 22 14.68 12.04 4.05
CA GLY A 22 14.67 10.94 5.01
C GLY A 22 15.03 11.39 6.42
N LYS A 23 16.09 12.18 6.57
CA LYS A 23 16.51 12.76 7.86
C LYS A 23 15.42 13.63 8.49
N ALA A 24 14.77 14.49 7.69
CA ALA A 24 13.68 15.33 8.17
C ALA A 24 12.47 14.49 8.62
N PHE A 25 12.12 13.46 7.85
CA PHE A 25 11.03 12.55 8.18
C PHE A 25 11.29 11.78 9.48
N GLU A 26 12.48 11.20 9.66
CA GLU A 26 12.87 10.51 10.90
C GLU A 26 12.80 11.44 12.12
N LYS A 27 13.32 12.67 11.99
CA LYS A 27 13.27 13.66 13.07
C LYS A 27 11.83 14.00 13.46
N SER A 28 10.93 14.12 12.48
CA SER A 28 9.51 14.34 12.72
C SER A 28 8.87 13.13 13.43
N ALA A 29 9.22 11.91 13.01
CA ALA A 29 8.69 10.69 13.60
C ALA A 29 9.07 10.51 15.08
N ARG A 30 10.31 10.81 15.47
CA ARG A 30 10.74 10.78 16.88
C ARG A 30 9.96 11.74 17.78
N LYS A 31 9.43 12.84 17.23
CA LYS A 31 8.65 13.85 17.96
C LYS A 31 7.14 13.60 17.91
N SER A 32 6.70 12.41 17.49
CA SER A 32 5.28 12.09 17.25
C SER A 32 4.58 13.04 16.24
N GLY A 33 5.37 13.75 15.43
CA GLY A 33 4.90 14.78 14.50
C GLY A 33 4.57 14.26 13.09
N THR A 34 4.69 12.95 12.85
CA THR A 34 4.59 12.34 11.51
C THR A 34 3.29 12.70 10.80
N LYS A 35 2.17 12.72 11.52
CA LYS A 35 0.85 13.02 10.95
C LYS A 35 0.79 14.44 10.38
N LEU A 36 1.32 15.43 11.11
CA LEU A 36 1.39 16.82 10.65
C LEU A 36 2.38 16.97 9.50
N PHE A 37 3.54 16.34 9.60
CA PHE A 37 4.57 16.40 8.55
C PHE A 37 4.06 15.86 7.21
N LEU A 38 3.51 14.64 7.20
CA LEU A 38 2.90 14.05 6.00
C LEU A 38 1.62 14.80 5.59
N GLY A 39 0.91 15.37 6.58
CA GLY A 39 -0.25 16.22 6.39
C GLY A 39 0.04 17.43 5.51
N ASN A 40 1.16 18.09 5.76
CA ASN A 40 1.57 19.31 5.07
C ASN A 40 2.30 19.01 3.75
N LEU A 41 3.03 17.89 3.68
CA LEU A 41 3.82 17.54 2.50
C LEU A 41 2.98 16.92 1.38
N LEU A 42 2.08 16.00 1.72
CA LEU A 42 1.38 15.19 0.74
C LEU A 42 0.03 15.81 0.37
N THR A 43 -0.29 15.79 -0.91
CA THR A 43 -1.63 16.09 -1.41
C THR A 43 -2.64 15.04 -0.94
N ARG A 44 -3.93 15.38 -0.99
CA ARG A 44 -5.02 14.44 -0.67
C ARG A 44 -4.91 13.14 -1.49
N THR A 45 -4.66 13.26 -2.79
CA THR A 45 -4.55 12.13 -3.70
C THR A 45 -3.35 11.24 -3.37
N GLU A 46 -2.21 11.83 -3.02
CA GLU A 46 -1.02 11.07 -2.63
C GLU A 46 -1.21 10.31 -1.33
N LYS A 47 -1.87 10.91 -0.33
CA LYS A 47 -2.23 10.23 0.92
C LYS A 47 -3.08 8.99 0.66
N ILE A 48 -4.14 9.13 -0.14
CA ILE A 48 -5.03 8.02 -0.52
C ILE A 48 -4.24 6.92 -1.24
N MET A 49 -3.43 7.30 -2.24
CA MET A 49 -2.67 6.33 -3.03
C MET A 49 -1.58 5.62 -2.23
N LEU A 50 -0.91 6.29 -1.28
CA LEU A 50 0.06 5.66 -0.39
C LEU A 50 -0.61 4.65 0.54
N ALA A 51 -1.74 5.01 1.15
CA ALA A 51 -2.51 4.11 2.00
C ALA A 51 -2.98 2.87 1.22
N LYS A 52 -3.53 3.05 0.02
CA LYS A 52 -3.93 1.92 -0.84
C LYS A 52 -2.75 1.03 -1.22
N ARG A 53 -1.60 1.59 -1.60
CA ARG A 53 -0.39 0.79 -1.92
C ARG A 53 0.11 0.00 -0.71
N PHE A 54 0.08 0.59 0.47
CA PHE A 54 0.41 -0.09 1.72
C PHE A 54 -0.53 -1.28 1.96
N ALA A 55 -1.84 -1.08 1.79
CA ALA A 55 -2.84 -2.15 1.88
C ALA A 55 -2.58 -3.28 0.87
N VAL A 56 -2.27 -2.96 -0.40
CA VAL A 56 -1.91 -3.97 -1.42
C VAL A 56 -0.75 -4.84 -0.95
N ILE A 57 0.35 -4.23 -0.49
CA ILE A 57 1.56 -4.97 -0.06
C ILE A 57 1.23 -5.90 1.11
N TYR A 58 0.45 -5.42 2.07
CA TYR A 58 -0.01 -6.23 3.20
C TYR A 58 -0.89 -7.40 2.74
N LEU A 59 -1.87 -7.15 1.86
CA LEU A 59 -2.79 -8.20 1.40
C LEU A 59 -2.09 -9.25 0.54
N LEU A 60 -1.09 -8.86 -0.26
CA LEU A 60 -0.23 -9.78 -0.99
C LEU A 60 0.54 -10.71 -0.03
N SER A 61 1.03 -10.19 1.11
CA SER A 61 1.69 -11.04 2.12
C SER A 61 0.73 -12.01 2.82
N LYS A 62 -0.58 -11.72 2.77
CA LYS A 62 -1.65 -12.63 3.19
C LYS A 62 -2.16 -13.54 2.07
N LYS A 63 -1.47 -13.58 0.93
CA LYS A 63 -1.81 -14.42 -0.23
C LYS A 63 -3.23 -14.14 -0.79
N VAL A 64 -3.73 -12.92 -0.62
CA VAL A 64 -5.02 -12.52 -1.16
C VAL A 64 -4.91 -12.39 -2.69
N PRO A 65 -5.89 -12.90 -3.49
CA PRO A 65 -5.81 -12.82 -4.94
C PRO A 65 -5.72 -11.39 -5.48
N VAL A 66 -4.85 -11.16 -6.47
CA VAL A 66 -4.61 -9.84 -7.08
C VAL A 66 -5.88 -9.18 -7.59
N SER A 67 -6.75 -9.95 -8.23
CA SER A 67 -8.04 -9.48 -8.74
C SER A 67 -8.92 -8.92 -7.62
N TYR A 68 -9.00 -9.65 -6.51
CA TYR A 68 -9.79 -9.27 -5.37
C TYR A 68 -9.24 -8.03 -4.65
N ILE A 69 -7.91 -7.91 -4.54
CA ILE A 69 -7.26 -6.71 -4.00
C ILE A 69 -7.60 -5.48 -4.86
N ALA A 70 -7.56 -5.63 -6.18
CA ALA A 70 -7.85 -4.54 -7.11
C ALA A 70 -9.28 -4.01 -6.94
N GLU A 71 -10.26 -4.92 -6.85
CA GLU A 71 -11.66 -4.55 -6.64
C GLU A 71 -11.90 -3.95 -5.25
N SER A 72 -11.41 -4.60 -4.20
CA SER A 72 -11.61 -4.16 -2.81
C SER A 72 -11.03 -2.77 -2.53
N LEU A 73 -9.91 -2.44 -3.17
CA LEU A 73 -9.25 -1.15 -3.01
C LEU A 73 -9.62 -0.14 -4.09
N LEU A 74 -10.53 -0.48 -5.01
CA LEU A 74 -10.92 0.36 -6.15
C LEU A 74 -9.67 0.87 -6.90
N MET A 75 -8.80 -0.06 -7.26
CA MET A 75 -7.57 0.18 -8.01
C MET A 75 -7.62 -0.54 -9.34
N SER A 76 -6.95 0.00 -10.36
CA SER A 76 -6.86 -0.72 -11.64
C SER A 76 -6.06 -2.01 -11.48
N TYR A 77 -6.55 -3.08 -12.11
CA TYR A 77 -5.91 -4.38 -12.17
C TYR A 77 -4.43 -4.29 -12.58
N SER A 78 -4.13 -3.50 -13.61
CA SER A 78 -2.75 -3.30 -14.07
C SER A 78 -1.83 -2.69 -13.01
N THR A 79 -2.36 -1.87 -12.10
CA THR A 79 -1.58 -1.29 -11.00
C THR A 79 -1.26 -2.34 -9.95
N VAL A 80 -2.26 -3.10 -9.51
CA VAL A 80 -2.06 -4.15 -8.49
C VAL A 80 -1.18 -5.27 -9.03
N PHE A 81 -1.36 -5.67 -10.29
CA PHE A 81 -0.51 -6.67 -10.94
C PHE A 81 0.96 -6.23 -11.03
N ARG A 82 1.23 -4.98 -11.43
CA ARG A 82 2.62 -4.46 -11.39
C ARG A 82 3.21 -4.43 -9.98
N MET A 83 2.37 -4.32 -8.95
CA MET A 83 2.82 -4.42 -7.56
C MET A 83 3.04 -5.86 -7.12
N SER A 84 2.24 -6.82 -7.56
CA SER A 84 2.47 -8.24 -7.28
C SER A 84 3.79 -8.71 -7.86
N LEU A 85 4.11 -8.35 -9.11
CA LEU A 85 5.42 -8.67 -9.70
C LEU A 85 6.59 -8.11 -8.88
N LYS A 86 6.43 -6.91 -8.29
CA LYS A 86 7.44 -6.32 -7.40
C LYS A 86 7.52 -7.05 -6.05
N TYR A 87 6.38 -7.52 -5.55
CA TYR A 87 6.32 -8.32 -4.35
C TYR A 87 7.02 -9.67 -4.56
N ASP A 88 6.79 -10.33 -5.69
CA ASP A 88 7.36 -11.64 -6.02
C ASP A 88 8.90 -11.62 -6.09
N ILE A 89 9.49 -10.51 -6.57
CA ILE A 89 10.94 -10.29 -6.57
C ILE A 89 11.49 -9.78 -5.23
N GLY A 90 10.69 -9.76 -4.17
CA GLY A 90 11.12 -9.38 -2.82
C GLY A 90 11.32 -7.88 -2.59
N LYS A 91 10.85 -7.00 -3.48
CA LYS A 91 11.07 -5.54 -3.40
C LYS A 91 10.54 -4.89 -2.11
N TYR A 92 9.59 -5.53 -1.45
CA TYR A 92 8.91 -5.00 -0.26
C TYR A 92 9.38 -5.66 1.05
N SER A 93 10.46 -6.44 1.03
CA SER A 93 10.96 -7.19 2.20
C SER A 93 11.15 -6.32 3.46
N SER A 94 11.75 -5.14 3.33
CA SER A 94 11.96 -4.21 4.46
C SER A 94 10.65 -3.70 5.07
N LEU A 95 9.65 -3.41 4.23
CA LEU A 95 8.33 -2.96 4.68
C LEU A 95 7.54 -4.11 5.31
N LEU A 96 7.67 -5.32 4.79
CA LEU A 96 7.03 -6.50 5.38
C LEU A 96 7.59 -6.83 6.76
N LYS A 97 8.90 -6.67 6.95
CA LYS A 97 9.54 -6.87 8.26
C LYS A 97 8.93 -5.94 9.33
N THR A 98 8.72 -4.66 9.02
CA THR A 98 8.12 -3.71 9.98
C THR A 98 6.62 -3.96 10.22
N LEU A 99 5.92 -4.54 9.25
CA LEU A 99 4.53 -4.96 9.39
C LEU A 99 4.35 -6.16 10.31
N GLU A 100 5.35 -7.04 10.41
CA GLU A 100 5.26 -8.23 11.26
C GLU A 100 5.23 -7.91 12.75
N GLU A 101 5.76 -6.76 13.14
CA GLU A 101 5.79 -6.27 14.52
C GLU A 101 4.43 -5.67 14.95
N ASN A 102 3.55 -5.28 14.00
CA ASN A 102 2.29 -4.55 14.25
C ASN A 102 1.05 -5.25 13.64
N LYS A 103 1.01 -6.59 13.67
CA LYS A 103 0.07 -7.42 12.88
C LYS A 103 -1.42 -7.19 13.16
N ILE A 104 -1.81 -6.87 14.40
CA ILE A 104 -3.21 -7.00 14.86
C ILE A 104 -4.09 -5.86 14.35
N ASP A 105 -3.60 -4.62 14.32
CA ASP A 105 -4.45 -3.46 14.01
C ASP A 105 -4.65 -3.25 12.51
N VAL A 106 -3.60 -3.49 11.71
CA VAL A 106 -3.67 -3.34 10.26
C VAL A 106 -4.63 -4.38 9.66
N TRP A 107 -4.59 -5.62 10.13
CA TRP A 107 -5.50 -6.66 9.64
C TRP A 107 -6.96 -6.33 9.91
N LYS A 108 -7.31 -5.88 11.12
CA LYS A 108 -8.70 -5.55 11.47
C LYS A 108 -9.29 -4.45 10.58
N ILE A 109 -8.50 -3.43 10.25
CA ILE A 109 -8.92 -2.35 9.36
C ILE A 109 -9.13 -2.88 7.95
N LEU A 110 -8.17 -3.65 7.44
CA LEU A 110 -8.25 -4.23 6.11
C LEU A 110 -9.37 -5.26 5.98
N GLU A 111 -9.60 -6.07 7.01
CA GLU A 111 -10.68 -7.05 7.03
C GLU A 111 -12.04 -6.38 6.92
N LYS A 112 -12.25 -5.22 7.57
CA LYS A 112 -13.48 -4.44 7.39
C LYS A 112 -13.63 -3.94 5.96
N ILE A 113 -12.55 -3.47 5.33
CA ILE A 113 -12.56 -3.01 3.93
C ILE A 113 -12.84 -4.17 2.98
N LEU A 114 -12.15 -5.30 3.17
CA LEU A 114 -12.37 -6.52 2.41
C LEU A 114 -13.84 -6.94 2.55
N ARG A 115 -14.38 -7.01 3.78
CA ARG A 115 -15.77 -7.38 4.05
C ARG A 115 -16.80 -6.42 3.48
N ALA A 116 -16.51 -5.12 3.45
CA ALA A 116 -17.36 -4.11 2.82
C ALA A 116 -17.35 -4.20 1.28
N GLY A 117 -16.26 -4.70 0.70
CA GLY A 117 -16.14 -5.02 -0.72
C GLY A 117 -16.38 -6.50 -1.07
N LEU A 118 -16.74 -7.34 -0.09
CA LEU A 118 -17.04 -8.75 -0.34
C LEU A 118 -18.34 -8.79 -1.14
N PRO A 119 -18.37 -9.49 -2.28
CA PRO A 119 -19.63 -9.86 -2.89
C PRO A 119 -20.41 -10.71 -1.86
N PRO A 120 -21.74 -10.58 -1.82
CA PRO A 120 -22.57 -11.22 -0.81
C PRO A 120 -22.23 -12.71 -0.72
N ARG A 121 -22.11 -13.22 0.52
CA ARG A 121 -21.82 -14.64 0.80
C ARG A 121 -22.83 -15.59 0.14
N ALA A 122 -24.01 -15.10 -0.23
CA ALA A 122 -25.02 -15.79 -1.00
C ALA A 122 -25.18 -15.13 -2.39
N GLY A 123 -25.19 -15.93 -3.47
CA GLY A 123 -25.34 -15.46 -4.86
C GLY A 123 -24.78 -16.44 -5.90
N ARG A 124 -24.78 -16.05 -7.19
CA ARG A 124 -24.43 -16.87 -8.39
C ARG A 124 -22.96 -17.36 -8.49
N GLY A 125 -22.24 -17.47 -7.38
CA GLY A 125 -21.09 -18.36 -7.29
C GLY A 125 -19.73 -17.86 -7.79
N ARG A 126 -19.62 -16.63 -8.33
CA ARG A 126 -18.34 -16.10 -8.85
C ARG A 126 -17.22 -16.00 -7.80
N TRP A 127 -17.56 -16.02 -6.51
CA TRP A 127 -16.64 -15.80 -5.38
C TRP A 127 -16.71 -16.89 -4.30
N LYS A 128 -17.36 -18.03 -4.60
CA LYS A 128 -17.51 -19.14 -3.64
C LYS A 128 -16.16 -19.71 -3.16
N PHE A 129 -15.17 -19.74 -4.05
CA PHE A 129 -13.82 -20.22 -3.77
C PHE A 129 -13.09 -19.46 -2.64
N LEU A 130 -13.55 -18.26 -2.26
CA LEU A 130 -12.96 -17.49 -1.14
C LEU A 130 -13.43 -17.96 0.24
N TYR A 131 -14.56 -18.69 0.31
CA TYR A 131 -15.17 -19.14 1.56
C TYR A 131 -15.13 -20.66 1.73
N GLU A 132 -14.72 -21.38 0.70
CA GLU A 132 -14.39 -22.80 0.81
C GLU A 132 -13.14 -22.94 1.68
N LYS A 133 -13.33 -23.45 2.89
CA LYS A 133 -12.22 -23.88 3.74
C LYS A 133 -11.46 -24.99 3.02
N LYS A 134 -10.14 -24.85 2.88
CA LYS A 134 -9.24 -25.99 2.72
C LYS A 134 -9.15 -26.74 4.04
#